data_AF-A0A7S4VXR8-F1
#
_entry.id   AF-A0A7S4VXR8-F1
#
_cell.length_a   1.000
_cell.length_b   1.000
_cell.length_c   1.000
_cell.angle_alpha   90.00
_cell.angle_beta   90.00
_cell.angle_gamma   90.00
#
_symmetry.space_group_name_H-M   'P 1'
#
loop_
_entity.id
_entity.type
_entity.pdbx_description
1 polymer ?
#
loop_
_entity_poly.entity_id
_entity_poly.type
_entity_poly.pdbx_seq_one_letter_code
_entity_poly.pdbx_strand_id
1 'polypeptide(L)'
;GVQECKDLCQPAACCFTSNKDDSCNTPDNEDWCSQYGACQVLDHIGDDGINSHESAQSTVKAACSDESPDGIIACSNACHPANCCFDSTQNCFENGMDNLRCSHYEACGILYHDDKDPNTSVKPNPVAKDTSQESMFQLATHISTVCNDESLKTTEGLDECYNVCEDNLCCFADDKELNCVKNHGEKCVVYAACDNMVHGEYAPQPEDADFQTYNSPDYAEKPTTFYEELEEKCDAYAATGSDECAVLCSERMCCFTSDVKENCYNAHPMECDDYTPCAVLVEFDGDSIDDAS
;
A
#
# COMPACT_ATOMS: atom_id res chain seq x y z
N GLY A 1 17.03 23.86 -4.42
CA GLY A 1 15.85 23.75 -5.31
C GLY A 1 16.17 22.86 -6.50
N VAL A 2 16.17 23.40 -7.73
CA VAL A 2 16.31 22.60 -8.96
C VAL A 2 17.59 21.78 -9.01
N GLN A 3 18.74 22.34 -8.63
CA GLN A 3 20.00 21.57 -8.63
C GLN A 3 19.98 20.42 -7.62
N GLU A 4 19.46 20.64 -6.42
CA GLU A 4 19.29 19.57 -5.41
C GLU A 4 18.33 18.47 -5.89
N CYS A 5 17.25 18.84 -6.58
CA CYS A 5 16.35 17.90 -7.21
C CYS A 5 17.05 17.13 -8.35
N LYS A 6 17.83 17.80 -9.20
CA LYS A 6 18.67 17.15 -10.22
C LYS A 6 19.67 16.17 -9.58
N ASP A 7 20.29 16.54 -8.48
CA ASP A 7 21.27 15.72 -7.77
C ASP A 7 20.60 14.48 -7.14
N LEU A 8 19.42 14.64 -6.53
CA LEU A 8 18.62 13.52 -5.98
C LEU A 8 18.08 12.58 -7.06
N CYS A 9 17.69 13.12 -8.21
CA CYS A 9 17.13 12.37 -9.32
C CYS A 9 18.18 11.78 -10.27
N GLN A 10 19.45 12.18 -10.12
CA GLN A 10 20.56 11.74 -10.97
C GLN A 10 20.69 10.23 -11.09
N PRO A 11 20.51 9.43 -10.02
CA PRO A 11 20.59 7.97 -10.11
C PRO A 11 19.56 7.38 -11.08
N ALA A 12 18.35 7.94 -11.11
CA ALA A 12 17.22 7.45 -11.91
C ALA A 12 16.97 8.23 -13.21
N ALA A 13 17.89 9.09 -13.64
CA ALA A 13 17.72 9.90 -14.85
C ALA A 13 17.43 9.05 -16.11
N CYS A 14 17.96 7.81 -16.17
CA CYS A 14 17.71 6.88 -17.27
C CYS A 14 16.26 6.36 -17.32
N CYS A 15 15.47 6.50 -16.25
CA CYS A 15 14.07 6.06 -16.23
C CYS A 15 13.17 6.93 -17.11
N PHE A 16 13.55 8.19 -17.29
CA PHE A 16 12.69 9.23 -17.88
C PHE A 16 13.19 9.69 -19.25
N THR A 17 14.26 9.10 -19.79
CA THR A 17 14.77 9.45 -21.12
C THR A 17 13.79 9.06 -22.24
N SER A 18 13.64 9.97 -23.21
CA SER A 18 12.83 9.74 -24.41
C SER A 18 13.47 8.73 -25.39
N ASN A 19 14.76 8.44 -25.24
CA ASN A 19 15.44 7.45 -26.08
C ASN A 19 15.32 6.05 -25.48
N LYS A 20 14.58 5.16 -26.15
CA LYS A 20 14.39 3.78 -25.69
C LYS A 20 15.68 2.98 -25.56
N ASP A 21 16.71 3.32 -26.33
CA ASP A 21 18.00 2.62 -26.28
C ASP A 21 18.86 3.03 -25.06
N ASP A 22 18.59 4.20 -24.48
CA ASP A 22 19.25 4.71 -23.27
C ASP A 22 18.36 4.60 -22.02
N SER A 23 17.12 4.12 -22.19
CA SER A 23 16.17 3.98 -21.12
C SER A 23 16.46 2.75 -20.29
N CYS A 24 16.55 2.95 -18.97
CA CYS A 24 16.62 1.85 -18.02
C CYS A 24 15.24 1.45 -17.49
N ASN A 25 14.17 2.11 -17.95
CA ASN A 25 12.79 1.75 -17.64
C ASN A 25 12.38 0.54 -18.48
N THR A 26 12.85 -0.62 -18.03
CA THR A 26 12.58 -1.94 -18.60
C THR A 26 11.72 -2.74 -17.62
N PRO A 27 11.06 -3.84 -18.03
CA PRO A 27 10.26 -4.65 -17.12
C PRO A 27 11.02 -5.17 -15.89
N ASP A 28 12.35 -5.25 -15.95
CA ASP A 28 13.18 -5.66 -14.81
C ASP A 28 13.52 -4.52 -13.84
N ASN A 29 13.29 -3.26 -14.24
CA ASN A 29 13.63 -2.04 -13.49
C ASN A 29 12.43 -1.09 -13.28
N GLU A 30 11.23 -1.49 -13.71
CA GLU A 30 10.01 -0.66 -13.67
C GLU A 30 9.67 -0.21 -12.25
N ASP A 31 9.78 -1.13 -11.28
CA ASP A 31 9.51 -0.86 -9.86
C ASP A 31 10.53 0.09 -9.21
N TRP A 32 11.77 0.08 -9.68
CA TRP A 32 12.77 1.05 -9.24
C TRP A 32 12.53 2.42 -9.88
N CYS A 33 12.13 2.45 -11.15
CA CYS A 33 11.84 3.70 -11.86
C CYS A 33 10.59 4.42 -11.33
N SER A 34 9.57 3.69 -10.90
CA SER A 34 8.33 4.27 -10.36
C SER A 34 8.56 5.10 -9.08
N GLN A 35 9.51 4.69 -8.24
CA GLN A 35 9.89 5.41 -7.01
C GLN A 35 10.42 6.82 -7.29
N TYR A 36 10.98 7.04 -8.47
CA TYR A 36 11.49 8.35 -8.90
C TYR A 36 10.49 9.12 -9.76
N GLY A 37 9.20 8.73 -9.81
CA GLY A 37 8.21 9.37 -10.68
C GLY A 37 8.11 10.89 -10.50
N ALA A 38 8.37 11.41 -9.30
CA ALA A 38 8.45 12.84 -9.03
C ALA A 38 9.57 13.56 -9.83
N CYS A 39 10.65 12.85 -10.16
CA CYS A 39 11.77 13.35 -10.96
C CYS A 39 11.43 13.58 -12.43
N GLN A 40 10.33 13.01 -12.93
CA GLN A 40 9.86 13.24 -14.30
C GLN A 40 9.58 14.72 -14.58
N VAL A 41 9.34 15.52 -13.52
CA VAL A 41 9.22 16.98 -13.64
C VAL A 41 10.46 17.65 -14.22
N LEU A 42 11.65 17.05 -14.05
CA LEU A 42 12.91 17.58 -14.55
C LEU A 42 13.01 17.56 -16.09
N ASP A 43 12.32 16.63 -16.74
CA ASP A 43 12.28 16.52 -18.21
C ASP A 43 11.58 17.73 -18.86
N HIS A 44 10.79 18.43 -18.06
CA HIS A 44 10.09 19.64 -18.47
C HIS A 44 10.78 20.93 -18.00
N ILE A 45 11.93 20.84 -17.33
CA ILE A 45 12.73 21.98 -16.88
C ILE A 45 13.94 22.14 -17.80
N GLY A 46 14.02 23.26 -18.52
CA GLY A 46 15.17 23.54 -19.41
C GLY A 46 16.52 23.55 -18.70
N ASP A 47 17.61 23.34 -19.46
CA ASP A 47 19.00 23.28 -18.97
C ASP A 47 19.42 24.50 -18.13
N ASP A 48 18.81 25.65 -18.41
CA ASP A 48 19.00 26.95 -17.78
C ASP A 48 18.54 26.99 -16.31
N GLY A 49 17.84 25.96 -15.83
CA GLY A 49 17.32 25.87 -14.46
C GLY A 49 16.26 26.92 -14.11
N ILE A 50 15.85 27.74 -15.07
CA ILE A 50 14.79 28.75 -14.94
C ILE A 50 13.76 28.48 -16.03
N ASN A 51 12.86 27.56 -15.73
CA ASN A 51 11.51 27.76 -16.22
C ASN A 51 11.03 29.06 -15.56
N SER A 52 10.71 30.09 -16.36
CA SER A 52 9.98 31.24 -15.84
C SER A 52 8.75 30.72 -15.06
N HIS A 53 8.20 31.51 -14.14
CA HIS A 53 6.97 31.14 -13.45
C HIS A 53 5.87 30.63 -14.43
N GLU A 54 5.84 31.16 -15.66
CA GLU A 54 4.95 30.73 -16.75
C GLU A 54 5.29 29.34 -17.32
N SER A 55 6.57 28.95 -17.36
CA SER A 55 6.98 27.65 -17.89
C SER A 55 6.59 26.52 -16.93
N ALA A 56 6.74 26.70 -15.61
CA ALA A 56 6.28 25.71 -14.62
C ALA A 56 4.76 25.50 -14.67
N GLN A 57 3.99 26.58 -14.81
CA GLN A 57 2.54 26.50 -14.99
C GLN A 57 2.17 25.77 -16.30
N SER A 58 2.93 26.01 -17.38
CA SER A 58 2.68 25.34 -18.66
C SER A 58 2.97 23.83 -18.62
N THR A 59 3.97 23.40 -17.84
CA THR A 59 4.29 21.99 -17.61
C THR A 59 3.14 21.26 -16.91
N VAL A 60 2.67 21.81 -15.79
CA VAL A 60 1.54 21.22 -15.05
C VAL A 60 0.30 21.16 -15.93
N LYS A 61 0.04 22.25 -16.67
CA LYS A 61 -1.07 22.30 -17.62
C LYS A 61 -0.95 21.24 -18.72
N ALA A 62 0.25 21.02 -19.27
CA ALA A 62 0.48 20.03 -20.32
C ALA A 62 0.26 18.61 -19.80
N ALA A 63 0.79 18.29 -18.60
CA ALA A 63 0.58 17.00 -17.95
C ALA A 63 -0.92 16.73 -17.72
N CYS A 64 -1.66 17.74 -17.27
CA CYS A 64 -3.09 17.66 -17.00
C CYS A 64 -4.00 17.87 -18.23
N SER A 65 -3.44 17.97 -19.43
CA SER A 65 -4.23 18.06 -20.67
C SER A 65 -4.48 16.71 -21.34
N ASP A 66 -3.76 15.66 -20.93
CA ASP A 66 -3.92 14.30 -21.44
C ASP A 66 -4.89 13.51 -20.55
N GLU A 67 -6.01 13.09 -21.13
CA GLU A 67 -7.07 12.34 -20.44
C GLU A 67 -6.85 10.82 -20.46
N SER A 68 -5.75 10.33 -21.04
CA SER A 68 -5.39 8.91 -20.99
C SER A 68 -5.01 8.48 -19.56
N PRO A 69 -5.04 7.17 -19.24
CA PRO A 69 -4.58 6.68 -17.94
C PRO A 69 -3.17 7.16 -17.58
N ASP A 70 -2.25 7.12 -18.53
CA ASP A 70 -0.88 7.60 -18.36
C ASP A 70 -0.83 9.14 -18.15
N GLY A 71 -1.70 9.87 -18.86
CA GLY A 71 -1.88 11.31 -18.70
C GLY A 71 -2.40 11.71 -17.32
N ILE A 72 -3.35 10.95 -16.79
CA ILE A 72 -3.88 11.16 -15.43
C ILE A 72 -2.80 10.90 -14.38
N ILE A 73 -1.98 9.86 -14.55
CA ILE A 73 -0.85 9.58 -13.65
C ILE A 73 0.19 10.70 -13.73
N ALA A 74 0.54 11.14 -14.94
CA ALA A 74 1.48 12.25 -15.13
C ALA A 74 0.95 13.56 -14.51
N CYS A 75 -0.35 13.84 -14.66
CA CYS A 75 -1.01 14.97 -14.02
C CYS A 75 -0.96 14.85 -12.49
N SER A 76 -1.34 13.70 -11.94
CA SER A 76 -1.29 13.44 -10.49
C SER A 76 0.11 13.67 -9.92
N ASN A 77 1.14 13.12 -10.56
CA ASN A 77 2.54 13.29 -10.15
C ASN A 77 2.99 14.75 -10.23
N ALA A 78 2.61 15.47 -11.28
CA ALA A 78 2.91 16.89 -11.43
C ALA A 78 2.20 17.75 -10.38
N CYS A 79 1.04 17.31 -9.90
CA CYS A 79 0.16 18.05 -8.99
C CYS A 79 0.41 17.75 -7.51
N HIS A 80 1.02 16.60 -7.20
CA HIS A 80 1.25 16.13 -5.82
C HIS A 80 1.90 17.17 -4.89
N PRO A 81 2.93 17.94 -5.32
CA PRO A 81 3.54 18.96 -4.46
C PRO A 81 2.61 20.12 -4.08
N ALA A 82 1.44 20.23 -4.75
CA ALA A 82 0.50 21.33 -4.57
C ALA A 82 -0.88 20.88 -4.07
N ASN A 83 -1.01 19.69 -3.49
CA ASN A 83 -2.27 19.23 -2.91
C ASN A 83 -2.87 20.23 -1.90
N CYS A 84 -2.02 20.86 -1.09
CA CYS A 84 -2.39 21.91 -0.13
C CYS A 84 -3.03 23.16 -0.77
N CYS A 85 -2.94 23.32 -2.09
CA CYS A 85 -3.58 24.42 -2.81
C CYS A 85 -5.07 24.17 -3.08
N PHE A 86 -5.51 22.91 -3.00
CA PHE A 86 -6.85 22.46 -3.32
C PHE A 86 -7.60 21.92 -2.10
N ASP A 87 -6.88 21.63 -1.02
CA ASP A 87 -7.46 21.31 0.28
C ASP A 87 -7.93 22.58 1.00
N SER A 88 -9.18 22.59 1.47
CA SER A 88 -9.74 23.70 2.24
C SER A 88 -9.36 23.68 3.72
N THR A 89 -8.76 22.58 4.19
CA THR A 89 -8.40 22.33 5.59
C THR A 89 -6.92 22.58 5.88
N GLN A 90 -6.07 22.57 4.85
CA GLN A 90 -4.64 22.85 4.96
C GLN A 90 -4.25 24.00 4.05
N ASN A 91 -3.43 24.93 4.55
CA ASN A 91 -2.80 25.91 3.69
C ASN A 91 -1.32 25.53 3.47
N CYS A 92 -0.81 25.78 2.27
CA CYS A 92 0.57 25.44 1.92
C CYS A 92 1.62 26.12 2.80
N PHE A 93 1.25 27.22 3.47
CA PHE A 93 2.13 27.94 4.36
C PHE A 93 2.43 27.17 5.65
N GLU A 94 1.43 26.50 6.24
CA GLU A 94 1.58 25.69 7.45
C GLU A 94 2.41 24.41 7.22
N ASN A 95 2.46 23.92 5.98
CA ASN A 95 3.26 22.76 5.57
C ASN A 95 4.69 23.11 5.11
N GLY A 96 5.19 24.31 5.44
CA GLY A 96 6.56 24.72 5.05
C GLY A 96 6.74 24.93 3.54
N MET A 97 5.64 25.05 2.79
CA MET A 97 5.62 25.32 1.35
C MET A 97 5.23 26.78 1.06
N ASP A 98 5.83 27.71 1.81
CA ASP A 98 5.65 29.16 1.69
C ASP A 98 6.03 29.73 0.31
N ASN A 99 6.92 29.02 -0.40
CA ASN A 99 7.37 29.39 -1.75
C ASN A 99 6.53 28.77 -2.87
N LEU A 100 5.55 27.93 -2.54
CA LEU A 100 4.66 27.31 -3.51
C LEU A 100 3.63 28.32 -4.01
N ARG A 101 3.54 28.47 -5.34
CA ARG A 101 2.53 29.31 -5.99
C ARG A 101 1.37 28.49 -6.51
N CYS A 102 0.27 28.45 -5.77
CA CYS A 102 -0.93 27.70 -6.15
C CYS A 102 -1.50 28.04 -7.52
N SER A 103 -1.33 29.28 -8.00
CA SER A 103 -1.76 29.67 -9.35
C SER A 103 -1.05 28.91 -10.48
N HIS A 104 0.12 28.34 -10.22
CA HIS A 104 0.82 27.50 -11.21
C HIS A 104 0.20 26.12 -11.37
N TYR A 105 -0.52 25.67 -10.34
CA TYR A 105 -1.10 24.35 -10.27
C TYR A 105 -2.60 24.37 -10.59
N GLU A 106 -3.17 25.49 -11.02
CA GLU A 106 -4.62 25.62 -11.29
C GLU A 106 -5.17 24.51 -12.19
N ALA A 107 -4.38 24.00 -13.15
CA ALA A 107 -4.76 22.88 -14.01
C ALA A 107 -4.99 21.56 -13.24
N CYS A 108 -4.37 21.38 -12.07
CA CYS A 108 -4.60 20.27 -11.15
C CYS A 108 -6.02 20.26 -10.58
N GLY A 109 -6.78 21.36 -10.69
CA GLY A 109 -8.17 21.42 -10.24
C GLY A 109 -9.03 20.31 -10.84
N ILE A 110 -8.67 19.78 -12.02
CA ILE A 110 -9.35 18.62 -12.62
C ILE A 110 -9.32 17.36 -11.74
N LEU A 111 -8.33 17.24 -10.86
CA LEU A 111 -8.20 16.14 -9.90
C LEU A 111 -9.07 16.34 -8.64
N TYR A 112 -9.58 17.57 -8.40
CA TYR A 112 -10.24 17.97 -7.16
C TYR A 112 -11.66 18.56 -7.34
N HIS A 113 -12.18 18.65 -8.57
CA HIS A 113 -13.51 19.19 -8.81
C HIS A 113 -14.62 18.19 -8.47
N ASP A 114 -15.13 18.25 -7.23
CA ASP A 114 -16.43 17.71 -6.81
C ASP A 114 -17.58 18.70 -7.15
N ASP A 115 -18.50 18.29 -8.02
CA ASP A 115 -19.94 18.62 -8.09
C ASP A 115 -20.50 19.90 -7.40
N LYS A 116 -19.91 21.10 -7.60
CA LYS A 116 -20.50 22.36 -7.10
C LYS A 116 -20.48 23.56 -8.05
N ASP A 117 -20.48 23.36 -9.37
CA ASP A 117 -20.83 24.44 -10.32
C ASP A 117 -21.84 23.98 -11.38
N PRO A 118 -23.06 24.57 -11.45
CA PRO A 118 -24.09 24.20 -12.41
C PRO A 118 -23.85 24.69 -13.85
N ASN A 119 -22.68 25.25 -14.21
CA ASN A 119 -22.53 25.92 -15.51
C ASN A 119 -21.31 25.55 -16.37
N THR A 120 -20.90 24.28 -16.40
CA THR A 120 -20.06 23.76 -17.49
C THR A 120 -20.63 22.47 -18.06
N SER A 121 -21.04 22.55 -19.33
CA SER A 121 -21.61 21.43 -20.10
C SER A 121 -20.49 20.57 -20.68
N VAL A 122 -19.83 19.77 -19.85
CA VAL A 122 -19.10 18.57 -20.29
C VAL A 122 -19.81 17.39 -19.67
N LYS A 123 -20.23 16.43 -20.51
CA LYS A 123 -21.02 15.29 -20.06
C LYS A 123 -20.19 14.44 -19.09
N PRO A 124 -20.72 14.08 -17.91
CA PRO A 124 -20.02 13.26 -16.94
C PRO A 124 -19.78 11.87 -17.51
N ASN A 125 -18.54 11.39 -17.40
CA ASN A 125 -18.28 9.96 -17.33
C ASN A 125 -18.45 9.57 -15.85
N PRO A 126 -19.34 8.61 -15.51
CA PRO A 126 -19.59 8.28 -14.11
C PRO A 126 -18.42 7.44 -13.60
N VAL A 127 -17.39 8.08 -13.07
CA VAL A 127 -16.58 7.44 -12.03
C VAL A 127 -17.33 7.70 -10.74
N ALA A 128 -17.85 6.62 -10.15
CA ALA A 128 -18.50 6.65 -8.87
C ALA A 128 -17.59 7.40 -7.87
N LYS A 129 -18.21 8.27 -7.08
CA LYS A 129 -17.63 8.90 -5.91
C LYS A 129 -17.10 7.78 -4.99
N ASP A 130 -15.83 7.44 -5.14
CA ASP A 130 -15.26 6.29 -4.46
C ASP A 130 -14.53 6.78 -3.22
N THR A 131 -15.18 6.55 -2.08
CA THR A 131 -14.66 6.64 -0.71
C THR A 131 -13.30 5.95 -0.52
N SER A 132 -12.82 5.19 -1.51
CA SER A 132 -11.56 4.46 -1.53
C SER A 132 -10.31 5.35 -1.67
N GLN A 133 -10.29 6.38 -2.52
CA GLN A 133 -9.04 7.15 -2.75
C GLN A 133 -8.64 8.02 -1.55
N GLU A 134 -9.59 8.72 -0.93
CA GLU A 134 -9.32 9.50 0.27
C GLU A 134 -8.93 8.60 1.46
N SER A 135 -9.52 7.40 1.54
CA SER A 135 -9.13 6.40 2.53
C SER A 135 -7.71 5.85 2.30
N MET A 136 -7.31 5.66 1.03
CA MET A 136 -5.95 5.19 0.70
C MET A 136 -4.89 6.24 0.98
N PHE A 137 -5.18 7.53 0.75
CA PHE A 137 -4.25 8.61 1.09
C PHE A 137 -4.08 8.77 2.61
N GLN A 138 -5.19 8.71 3.38
CA GLN A 138 -5.12 8.74 4.83
C GLN A 138 -4.37 7.54 5.40
N LEU A 139 -4.58 6.36 4.81
CA LEU A 139 -3.85 5.15 5.17
C LEU A 139 -2.34 5.29 4.88
N ALA A 140 -1.95 5.77 3.69
CA ALA A 140 -0.55 6.00 3.35
C ALA A 140 0.12 7.00 4.30
N THR A 141 -0.59 8.06 4.67
CA THR A 141 -0.11 9.07 5.62
C THR A 141 0.09 8.48 7.02
N HIS A 142 -0.86 7.65 7.47
CA HIS A 142 -0.75 6.96 8.76
C HIS A 142 0.44 6.00 8.78
N ILE A 143 0.57 5.15 7.76
CA ILE A 143 1.69 4.21 7.62
C ILE A 143 3.02 4.98 7.60
N SER A 144 3.14 6.05 6.81
CA SER A 144 4.35 6.87 6.80
C SER A 144 4.66 7.52 8.14
N THR A 145 3.65 7.82 8.96
CA THR A 145 3.86 8.41 10.29
C THR A 145 4.32 7.36 11.28
N VAL A 146 3.78 6.14 11.21
CA VAL A 146 4.15 5.06 12.13
C VAL A 146 5.49 4.42 11.72
N CYS A 147 5.78 4.35 10.43
CA CYS A 147 6.96 3.70 9.86
C CYS A 147 8.10 4.66 9.49
N ASN A 148 8.16 5.84 10.13
CA ASN A 148 9.27 6.77 9.92
C ASN A 148 10.51 6.37 10.74
N ASP A 149 11.68 6.86 10.34
CA ASP A 149 12.97 6.57 10.98
C ASP A 149 13.04 6.87 12.48
N GLU A 150 12.28 7.84 12.99
CA GLU A 150 12.24 8.14 14.42
C GLU A 150 11.40 7.13 15.20
N SER A 151 10.25 6.72 14.65
CA SER A 151 9.36 5.72 15.25
C SER A 151 10.04 4.35 15.31
N LEU A 152 10.73 3.95 14.24
CA LEU A 152 11.42 2.66 14.14
C LEU A 152 12.62 2.50 15.10
N LYS A 153 13.12 3.59 15.70
CA LYS A 153 14.15 3.53 16.75
C LYS A 153 13.63 3.00 18.09
N THR A 154 12.31 2.91 18.24
CA THR A 154 11.66 2.49 19.48
C THR A 154 10.98 1.15 19.26
N THR A 155 10.97 0.28 20.28
CA THR A 155 10.23 -0.99 20.21
C THR A 155 8.74 -0.75 19.92
N GLU A 156 8.14 0.25 20.56
CA GLU A 156 6.72 0.59 20.38
C GLU A 156 6.42 1.03 18.94
N GLY A 157 7.21 1.94 18.36
CA GLY A 157 7.00 2.37 16.98
C GLY A 157 7.35 1.30 15.93
N LEU A 158 8.29 0.39 16.23
CA LEU A 158 8.55 -0.77 15.40
C LEU A 158 7.37 -1.74 15.40
N ASP A 159 6.82 -2.06 16.58
CA ASP A 159 5.63 -2.92 16.71
C ASP A 159 4.42 -2.29 16.01
N GLU A 160 4.19 -0.99 16.19
CA GLU A 160 3.10 -0.28 15.51
C GLU A 160 3.29 -0.30 13.98
N CYS A 161 4.51 -0.11 13.49
CA CYS A 161 4.79 -0.16 12.07
C CYS A 161 4.59 -1.58 11.51
N TYR A 162 5.06 -2.60 12.22
CA TYR A 162 4.82 -3.99 11.85
C TYR A 162 3.33 -4.29 11.72
N ASN A 163 2.53 -3.93 12.72
CA ASN A 163 1.09 -4.18 12.74
C ASN A 163 0.35 -3.52 11.57
N VAL A 164 0.76 -2.33 11.13
CA VAL A 164 0.12 -1.70 9.97
C VAL A 164 0.62 -2.26 8.64
N CYS A 165 1.76 -2.94 8.62
CA CYS A 165 2.42 -3.39 7.39
C CYS A 165 2.31 -4.90 7.13
N GLU A 166 2.05 -5.72 8.15
CA GLU A 166 2.19 -7.19 8.10
C GLU A 166 1.47 -7.84 6.92
N ASP A 167 0.23 -7.44 6.65
CA ASP A 167 -0.60 -7.94 5.53
C ASP A 167 -0.01 -7.61 4.14
N ASN A 168 0.89 -6.64 4.05
CA ASN A 168 1.39 -6.07 2.80
C ASN A 168 2.92 -6.08 2.71
N LEU A 169 3.62 -6.80 3.60
CA LEU A 169 5.08 -6.99 3.51
C LEU A 169 5.50 -7.73 2.24
N CYS A 170 4.60 -8.51 1.63
CA CYS A 170 4.81 -9.13 0.32
C CYS A 170 5.12 -8.11 -0.79
N CYS A 171 4.74 -6.84 -0.64
CA CYS A 171 5.08 -5.80 -1.61
C CYS A 171 6.59 -5.54 -1.70
N PHE A 172 7.33 -5.86 -0.64
CA PHE A 172 8.75 -5.55 -0.48
C PHE A 172 9.60 -6.82 -0.41
N ALA A 173 9.05 -7.98 -0.75
CA ALA A 173 9.84 -9.21 -0.80
C ALA A 173 10.82 -9.17 -1.98
N ASP A 174 12.10 -9.45 -1.72
CA ASP A 174 13.14 -9.62 -2.75
C ASP A 174 12.89 -10.85 -3.64
N ASP A 175 12.25 -11.89 -3.07
CA ASP A 175 11.90 -13.10 -3.80
C ASP A 175 10.72 -12.82 -4.74
N LYS A 176 10.95 -13.00 -6.04
CA LYS A 176 9.95 -12.77 -7.09
C LYS A 176 8.71 -13.66 -6.97
N GLU A 177 8.78 -14.79 -6.27
CA GLU A 177 7.64 -15.69 -6.03
C GLU A 177 6.80 -15.25 -4.82
N LEU A 178 7.41 -14.56 -3.85
CA LEU A 178 6.72 -13.99 -2.69
C LEU A 178 6.29 -12.53 -2.91
N ASN A 179 6.89 -11.86 -3.90
CA ASN A 179 6.56 -10.49 -4.24
C ASN A 179 5.16 -10.38 -4.87
N CYS A 180 4.28 -9.61 -4.23
CA CYS A 180 2.88 -9.50 -4.62
C CYS A 180 2.55 -8.25 -5.46
N VAL A 181 3.54 -7.42 -5.81
CA VAL A 181 3.35 -6.15 -6.55
C VAL A 181 2.64 -6.38 -7.89
N LYS A 182 2.92 -7.49 -8.58
CA LYS A 182 2.23 -7.80 -9.85
C LYS A 182 0.72 -8.00 -9.71
N ASN A 183 0.27 -8.48 -8.56
CA ASN A 183 -1.15 -8.77 -8.30
C ASN A 183 -1.84 -7.62 -7.55
N HIS A 184 -1.09 -6.81 -6.80
CA HIS A 184 -1.62 -5.80 -5.88
C HIS A 184 -0.89 -4.44 -5.95
N GLY A 185 -0.24 -4.11 -7.07
CA GLY A 185 0.67 -2.96 -7.18
C GLY A 185 0.08 -1.62 -6.77
N GLU A 186 -1.20 -1.37 -7.09
CA GLU A 186 -1.91 -0.14 -6.66
C GLU A 186 -2.02 -0.02 -5.14
N LYS A 187 -2.14 -1.15 -4.42
CA LYS A 187 -2.12 -1.17 -2.95
C LYS A 187 -0.71 -1.02 -2.42
N CYS A 188 0.29 -1.63 -3.06
CA CYS A 188 1.68 -1.56 -2.59
C CYS A 188 2.22 -0.13 -2.48
N VAL A 189 1.76 0.80 -3.34
CA VAL A 189 2.12 2.22 -3.26
C VAL A 189 1.70 2.85 -1.92
N VAL A 190 0.55 2.45 -1.36
CA VAL A 190 0.05 2.96 -0.07
C VAL A 190 0.95 2.54 1.09
N TYR A 191 1.59 1.37 0.97
CA TYR A 191 2.44 0.79 2.00
C TYR A 191 3.92 1.10 1.82
N ALA A 192 4.31 2.00 0.91
CA ALA A 192 5.72 2.22 0.56
C ALA A 192 6.64 2.49 1.77
N ALA A 193 6.15 3.12 2.85
CA ALA A 193 6.94 3.37 4.06
C ALA A 193 7.24 2.09 4.88
N CYS A 194 6.53 0.98 4.66
CA CYS A 194 6.82 -0.31 5.26
C CYS A 194 8.17 -0.88 4.78
N ASP A 195 8.68 -0.43 3.63
CA ASP A 195 9.98 -0.81 3.10
C ASP A 195 11.12 -0.50 4.08
N ASN A 196 10.95 0.55 4.91
CA ASN A 196 11.93 0.92 5.95
C ASN A 196 12.17 -0.20 6.98
N MET A 197 11.21 -1.11 7.18
CA MET A 197 11.40 -2.28 8.06
C MET A 197 12.08 -3.46 7.36
N VAL A 198 11.96 -3.56 6.03
CA VAL A 198 12.47 -4.69 5.26
C VAL A 198 13.89 -4.41 4.74
N HIS A 199 14.12 -3.17 4.28
CA HIS A 199 15.37 -2.75 3.65
C HIS A 199 16.04 -1.55 4.33
N GLY A 200 15.44 -0.99 5.38
CA GLY A 200 16.03 0.13 6.13
C GLY A 200 17.12 -0.29 7.12
N GLU A 201 17.69 0.70 7.83
CA GLU A 201 18.75 0.46 8.84
C GLU A 201 18.27 -0.43 10.00
N TYR A 202 16.95 -0.49 10.21
CA TYR A 202 16.29 -1.29 11.24
C TYR A 202 15.87 -2.68 10.73
N ALA A 203 16.16 -3.01 9.48
CA ALA A 203 15.92 -4.34 8.95
C ALA A 203 16.73 -5.38 9.73
N PRO A 204 16.12 -6.53 10.09
CA PRO A 204 16.82 -7.60 10.79
C PRO A 204 18.09 -7.99 10.01
N GLN A 205 19.26 -7.68 10.57
CA GLN A 205 20.51 -8.05 9.93
C GLN A 205 20.67 -9.58 10.02
N PRO A 206 21.16 -10.25 8.96
CA PRO A 206 21.34 -11.71 8.97
C PRO A 206 22.34 -12.20 10.03
N GLU A 207 23.12 -11.30 10.63
CA GLU A 207 24.05 -11.58 11.73
C GLU A 207 23.44 -11.51 13.14
N ASP A 208 22.21 -10.98 13.27
CA ASP A 208 21.43 -10.95 14.52
C ASP A 208 20.36 -12.06 14.58
N ALA A 209 20.37 -12.99 13.62
CA ALA A 209 19.52 -14.19 13.59
C ALA A 209 19.95 -15.25 14.62
N ASP A 210 19.98 -14.87 15.90
CA ASP A 210 19.75 -15.78 17.03
C ASP A 210 18.40 -15.38 17.63
N PHE A 211 17.33 -15.81 16.95
CA PHE A 211 15.95 -15.50 17.28
C PHE A 211 15.57 -16.18 18.61
N GLN A 212 15.86 -15.51 19.72
CA GLN A 212 15.20 -15.75 21.01
C GLN A 212 14.41 -14.51 21.41
N THR A 213 13.11 -14.57 21.12
CA THR A 213 12.00 -14.08 21.94
C THR A 213 11.98 -12.58 22.27
N TYR A 214 11.24 -11.80 21.48
CA TYR A 214 10.50 -10.66 22.01
C TYR A 214 9.20 -11.17 22.64
N ASN A 215 9.25 -11.42 23.95
CA ASN A 215 8.06 -11.74 24.74
C ASN A 215 7.21 -10.48 24.92
N SER A 216 6.17 -10.31 24.11
CA SER A 216 5.01 -9.50 24.46
C SER A 216 4.05 -10.35 25.32
N PRO A 217 3.55 -9.86 26.47
CA PRO A 217 2.79 -10.71 27.41
C PRO A 217 1.40 -11.15 26.93
N ASP A 218 0.92 -10.64 25.79
CA ASP A 218 -0.44 -10.88 25.29
C ASP A 218 -0.51 -11.55 23.90
N TYR A 219 0.63 -11.82 23.28
CA TYR A 219 0.71 -12.70 22.10
C TYR A 219 1.70 -13.82 22.41
N ALA A 220 1.17 -14.93 22.95
CA ALA A 220 1.90 -16.18 22.89
C ALA A 220 1.93 -16.59 21.41
N GLU A 221 3.05 -16.38 20.71
CA GLU A 221 3.30 -16.99 19.41
C GLU A 221 2.94 -18.48 19.53
N LYS A 222 1.92 -18.92 18.78
CA LYS A 222 1.62 -20.35 18.72
C LYS A 222 2.83 -20.98 18.02
N PRO A 223 3.51 -21.94 18.66
CA PRO A 223 4.72 -22.52 18.10
C PRO A 223 4.40 -23.14 16.74
N THR A 224 5.37 -23.21 15.84
CA THR A 224 5.23 -23.86 14.51
C THR A 224 4.62 -25.26 14.58
N THR A 225 4.82 -25.96 15.70
CA THR A 225 4.21 -27.27 15.99
C THR A 225 2.68 -27.24 16.10
N PHE A 226 2.07 -26.09 16.41
CA PHE A 226 0.62 -25.93 16.51
C PHE A 226 -0.05 -26.06 15.14
N TYR A 227 0.50 -25.44 14.10
CA TYR A 227 -0.06 -25.53 12.76
C TYR A 227 0.10 -26.92 12.15
N GLU A 228 1.26 -27.56 12.41
CA GLU A 228 1.48 -28.97 12.07
C GLU A 228 0.48 -29.90 12.79
N GLU A 229 0.21 -29.65 14.07
CA GLU A 229 -0.80 -30.39 14.84
C GLU A 229 -2.22 -30.10 14.33
N LEU A 230 -2.52 -28.85 13.96
CA LEU A 230 -3.81 -28.46 13.42
C LEU A 230 -4.11 -29.17 12.09
N GLU A 231 -3.16 -29.17 11.17
CA GLU A 231 -3.24 -29.92 9.91
C GLU A 231 -3.36 -31.43 10.19
N GLU A 232 -2.49 -32.02 11.02
CA GLU A 232 -2.53 -33.46 11.32
C GLU A 232 -3.87 -33.90 11.91
N LYS A 233 -4.41 -33.11 12.85
CA LYS A 233 -5.63 -33.44 13.59
C LYS A 233 -6.90 -33.15 12.79
N CYS A 234 -6.89 -32.15 11.90
CA CYS A 234 -8.06 -31.75 11.13
C CYS A 234 -8.10 -32.30 9.69
N ASP A 235 -6.96 -32.62 9.06
CA ASP A 235 -6.94 -33.36 7.79
C ASP A 235 -7.41 -34.82 7.97
N ALA A 236 -7.21 -35.36 9.18
CA ALA A 236 -7.57 -36.72 9.54
C ALA A 236 -9.05 -36.87 9.90
N TYR A 237 -9.98 -36.65 8.96
CA TYR A 237 -11.39 -37.02 9.15
C TYR A 237 -11.66 -38.54 9.05
N ALA A 238 -10.69 -39.38 9.41
CA ALA A 238 -10.81 -40.84 9.45
C ALA A 238 -10.85 -41.35 10.90
N ALA A 239 -12.00 -41.12 11.55
CA ALA A 239 -12.61 -41.96 12.59
C ALA A 239 -12.33 -41.74 14.10
N THR A 240 -11.36 -40.93 14.57
CA THR A 240 -11.17 -40.73 16.03
C THR A 240 -10.68 -39.35 16.51
N GLY A 241 -10.34 -38.40 15.63
CA GLY A 241 -9.71 -37.11 16.00
C GLY A 241 -10.63 -35.89 16.10
N SER A 242 -11.95 -36.06 15.90
CA SER A 242 -12.90 -34.92 15.80
C SER A 242 -12.93 -34.02 17.03
N ASP A 243 -12.77 -34.60 18.24
CA ASP A 243 -12.79 -33.83 19.48
C ASP A 243 -11.50 -33.00 19.64
N GLU A 244 -10.36 -33.51 19.17
CA GLU A 244 -9.07 -32.80 19.23
C GLU A 244 -9.05 -31.64 18.21
N CYS A 245 -9.52 -31.87 16.98
CA CYS A 245 -9.70 -30.81 16.00
C CYS A 245 -10.69 -29.74 16.51
N ALA A 246 -11.83 -30.13 17.08
CA ALA A 246 -12.80 -29.18 17.64
C ALA A 246 -12.23 -28.33 18.79
N VAL A 247 -11.38 -28.91 19.64
CA VAL A 247 -10.69 -28.17 20.71
C VAL A 247 -9.71 -27.16 20.11
N LEU A 248 -8.87 -27.56 19.15
CA LEU A 248 -7.89 -26.68 18.52
C LEU A 248 -8.54 -25.53 17.74
N CYS A 249 -9.66 -25.81 17.08
CA CYS A 249 -10.39 -24.85 16.25
C CYS A 249 -11.33 -23.92 17.02
N SER A 250 -11.61 -24.21 18.30
CA SER A 250 -12.66 -23.53 19.08
C SER A 250 -12.52 -22.00 19.14
N GLU A 251 -11.30 -21.47 19.13
CA GLU A 251 -11.03 -20.03 19.19
C GLU A 251 -11.35 -19.31 17.88
N ARG A 252 -11.40 -20.02 16.75
CA ARG A 252 -11.50 -19.44 15.39
C ARG A 252 -12.61 -20.04 14.54
N MET A 253 -13.58 -20.71 15.17
CA MET A 253 -14.81 -21.15 14.48
C MET A 253 -15.59 -19.98 13.87
N CYS A 254 -15.39 -18.75 14.37
CA CYS A 254 -15.94 -17.54 13.77
C CYS A 254 -15.45 -17.30 12.33
N CYS A 255 -14.34 -17.89 11.89
CA CYS A 255 -13.86 -17.74 10.51
C CYS A 255 -14.79 -18.41 9.49
N PHE A 256 -15.51 -19.46 9.92
CA PHE A 256 -16.26 -20.37 9.05
C PHE A 256 -17.78 -20.25 9.19
N THR A 257 -18.27 -19.32 10.03
CA THR A 257 -19.72 -19.08 10.15
C THR A 257 -20.26 -18.32 8.95
N SER A 258 -21.46 -18.69 8.52
CA SER A 258 -22.21 -17.96 7.47
C SER A 258 -22.90 -16.68 7.99
N ASP A 259 -22.96 -16.47 9.30
CA ASP A 259 -23.51 -15.23 9.86
C ASP A 259 -22.49 -14.09 9.71
N VAL A 260 -22.82 -13.12 8.86
CA VAL A 260 -21.98 -11.94 8.57
C VAL A 260 -21.58 -11.15 9.82
N LYS A 261 -22.38 -11.20 10.90
CA LYS A 261 -22.08 -10.48 12.15
C LYS A 261 -21.16 -11.25 13.08
N GLU A 262 -21.16 -12.57 12.99
CA GLU A 262 -20.30 -13.45 13.79
C GLU A 262 -19.05 -13.87 13.01
N ASN A 263 -19.05 -13.66 11.69
CA ASN A 263 -17.91 -13.96 10.84
C ASN A 263 -16.76 -12.98 11.13
N CYS A 264 -15.62 -13.52 11.55
CA CYS A 264 -14.45 -12.75 11.94
C CYS A 264 -13.39 -12.64 10.83
N TYR A 265 -13.64 -13.21 9.64
CA TYR A 265 -12.65 -13.28 8.55
C TYR A 265 -12.16 -11.91 8.11
N ASN A 266 -13.07 -10.93 7.96
CA ASN A 266 -12.69 -9.58 7.55
C ASN A 266 -11.85 -8.83 8.60
N ALA A 267 -11.91 -9.24 9.87
CA ALA A 267 -11.13 -8.65 10.94
C ALA A 267 -9.79 -9.36 11.15
N HIS A 268 -9.70 -10.64 10.76
CA HIS A 268 -8.55 -11.52 11.03
C HIS A 268 -8.27 -12.47 9.85
N PRO A 269 -7.98 -11.97 8.64
CA PRO A 269 -7.89 -12.81 7.44
C PRO A 269 -6.75 -13.84 7.52
N MET A 270 -5.55 -13.43 7.92
CA MET A 270 -4.40 -14.34 8.03
C MET A 270 -4.60 -15.42 9.11
N GLU A 271 -5.08 -15.03 10.28
CA GLU A 271 -5.39 -16.00 11.35
C GLU A 271 -6.56 -16.92 10.97
N CYS A 272 -7.46 -16.50 10.08
CA CYS A 272 -8.51 -17.37 9.57
C CYS A 272 -8.00 -18.32 8.48
N ASP A 273 -7.07 -17.88 7.64
CA ASP A 273 -6.43 -18.71 6.62
C ASP A 273 -5.60 -19.82 7.26
N ASP A 274 -4.89 -19.52 8.34
CA ASP A 274 -4.17 -20.51 9.15
C ASP A 274 -5.08 -21.60 9.74
N TYR A 275 -6.35 -21.28 9.98
CA TYR A 275 -7.34 -22.21 10.53
C TYR A 275 -8.17 -22.90 9.44
N THR A 276 -7.84 -22.74 8.16
CA THR A 276 -8.54 -23.41 7.06
C THR A 276 -8.77 -24.92 7.28
N PRO A 277 -7.85 -25.70 7.91
CA PRO A 277 -8.13 -27.11 8.24
C PRO A 277 -9.40 -27.31 9.10
N CYS A 278 -9.80 -26.32 9.90
CA CYS A 278 -11.01 -26.34 10.73
C CYS A 278 -12.32 -26.26 9.94
N ALA A 279 -12.29 -25.87 8.66
CA ALA A 279 -13.49 -25.78 7.82
C ALA A 279 -14.25 -27.11 7.76
N VAL A 280 -13.54 -28.23 7.93
CA VAL A 280 -14.11 -29.59 8.00
C VAL A 280 -15.14 -29.73 9.12
N LEU A 281 -15.10 -28.93 10.18
CA LEU A 281 -16.08 -29.00 11.27
C LEU A 281 -17.44 -28.40 10.89
N VAL A 282 -17.48 -27.49 9.91
CA VAL A 282 -18.72 -26.80 9.48
C VAL A 282 -19.38 -27.50 8.30
N GLU A 283 -18.59 -28.12 7.41
CA GLU A 283 -19.12 -28.82 6.23
C GLU A 283 -19.93 -30.08 6.58
N PHE A 284 -19.72 -30.66 7.78
CA PHE A 284 -20.38 -31.91 8.21
C PHE A 284 -21.63 -31.72 9.09
N ASP A 285 -21.83 -30.58 9.73
CA ASP A 285 -23.07 -30.29 10.48
C ASP A 285 -24.29 -30.10 9.54
N GLY A 286 -24.04 -30.01 8.22
CA GLY A 286 -25.07 -29.92 7.18
C GLY A 286 -25.66 -31.25 6.73
N ASP A 287 -25.03 -32.40 7.02
CA ASP A 287 -25.56 -33.71 6.64
C ASP A 287 -26.27 -34.35 7.84
N SER A 288 -27.53 -33.94 7.99
CA SER A 288 -28.48 -34.65 8.83
C SER A 288 -28.50 -36.12 8.39
N ILE A 289 -28.06 -37.02 9.27
CA ILE A 289 -28.42 -38.43 9.20
C ILE A 289 -29.93 -38.49 9.40
N ASP A 290 -30.68 -38.29 8.32
CA ASP A 290 -32.06 -38.70 8.20
C ASP A 290 -32.06 -40.21 7.95
N ASP A 291 -32.30 -40.94 9.04
CA ASP A 291 -33.06 -42.19 9.13
C ASP A 291 -33.08 -43.10 7.88
N ALA A 292 -32.24 -44.14 7.88
CA ALA A 292 -32.57 -45.39 7.20
C ALA A 292 -33.22 -46.36 8.22
N SER A 293 -34.54 -46.23 8.36
CA SER A 293 -35.45 -47.34 8.70
C SER A 293 -35.86 -48.10 7.44
#